data_AF-A0A0J1FCS2-F1
#
_entry.id   AF-A0A0J1FCS2-F1
#
_cell.length_a   1.000
_cell.length_b   1.000
_cell.length_c   1.000
_cell.angle_alpha   90.00
_cell.angle_beta   90.00
_cell.angle_gamma   90.00
#
_symmetry.space_group_name_H-M   'P 1'
#
loop_
_entity.id
_entity.type
_entity.pdbx_description
1 polymer ?
#
loop_
_entity_poly.entity_id
_entity_poly.type
_entity_poly.pdbx_seq_one_letter_code
_entity_poly.pdbx_strand_id
1 'polypeptide(L)'
;MDTFVVSRLTKPAIVGSSKDIRQAVEVCRKAARENSPVLFQGEIGVGKLLLASYLHYESSRLGKPFLLVDCDSEEGIREFLSSENFESKLKFLKGGTLYFREIAGLTLSEQARLQRFCLLAEAEDVRVLLGSSQNVHLLMYEKAIDAELYHYATQREIYIAPLRQRRDDIMDLTGYFIKRLNQRLRKGVQGLTPQAEEVFLSYPWPGNVEELRQSLTRAMLLTAESFIGRRHLAESTGQAGDFLQNPDVMPLDRMEELLLRSALSRYGTTLEGKKRAARALNISLATLYNKVKRYNVSK
;
A
#
# COMPACT_ATOMS: atom_id res chain seq x y z
N MET A 1 7.04 -3.32 20.62
CA MET A 1 8.50 -3.53 20.78
C MET A 1 8.91 -4.68 19.86
N ASP A 2 9.06 -4.41 18.57
CA ASP A 2 9.72 -5.30 17.61
C ASP A 2 10.11 -4.44 16.39
N THR A 3 10.96 -3.45 16.64
CA THR A 3 11.36 -2.43 15.64
C THR A 3 12.44 -2.97 14.68
N PHE A 4 12.93 -4.20 14.91
CA PHE A 4 14.11 -4.75 14.24
C PHE A 4 13.91 -6.24 13.92
N VAL A 5 13.35 -6.55 12.76
CA VAL A 5 13.29 -7.96 12.30
C VAL A 5 14.64 -8.32 11.69
N VAL A 6 15.50 -9.01 12.46
CA VAL A 6 16.64 -9.74 11.91
C VAL A 6 16.13 -11.13 11.52
N SER A 7 15.87 -11.35 10.23
CA SER A 7 15.41 -12.66 9.74
C SER A 7 16.32 -13.22 8.66
N ARG A 8 16.52 -14.54 8.67
CA ARG A 8 16.93 -15.27 7.46
C ARG A 8 15.72 -15.33 6.55
N LEU A 9 15.77 -14.57 5.46
CA LEU A 9 14.67 -14.54 4.49
C LEU A 9 14.62 -15.87 3.70
N THR A 10 13.41 -16.43 3.59
CA THR A 10 13.13 -17.48 2.60
C THR A 10 12.85 -16.83 1.24
N LYS A 11 12.95 -17.61 0.15
CA LYS A 11 12.70 -17.09 -1.20
C LYS A 11 11.31 -16.44 -1.27
N PRO A 12 11.21 -15.13 -1.54
CA PRO A 12 9.93 -14.48 -1.63
C PRO A 12 9.16 -14.98 -2.86
N ALA A 13 7.87 -15.27 -2.67
CA ALA A 13 6.98 -15.61 -3.78
C ALA A 13 6.52 -14.33 -4.47
N ILE A 14 7.05 -14.06 -5.66
CA ILE A 14 6.57 -12.97 -6.52
C ILE A 14 5.50 -13.52 -7.44
N VAL A 15 4.31 -12.92 -7.37
CA VAL A 15 3.12 -13.35 -8.11
C VAL A 15 2.71 -12.22 -9.04
N GLY A 16 2.42 -12.57 -10.29
CA GLY A 16 1.99 -11.64 -11.33
C GLY A 16 2.59 -11.98 -12.69
N SER A 17 1.87 -11.63 -13.74
CA SER A 17 2.17 -11.87 -15.14
C SER A 17 2.11 -10.58 -15.98
N SER A 18 2.00 -9.42 -15.36
CA SER A 18 2.08 -8.12 -16.04
C SER A 18 3.49 -7.83 -16.54
N LYS A 19 3.60 -7.01 -17.59
CA LYS A 19 4.90 -6.55 -18.09
C LYS A 19 5.65 -5.74 -17.03
N ASP A 20 4.93 -4.90 -16.28
CA ASP A 20 5.51 -4.01 -15.28
C ASP A 20 6.15 -4.78 -14.12
N ILE A 21 5.48 -5.81 -13.58
CA ILE A 21 6.09 -6.61 -12.50
C ILE A 21 7.27 -7.43 -13.00
N ARG A 22 7.20 -8.00 -14.21
CA ARG A 22 8.34 -8.72 -14.82
C ARG A 22 9.55 -7.80 -15.01
N GLN A 23 9.32 -6.57 -15.48
CA GLN A 23 10.39 -5.60 -15.65
C GLN A 23 11.00 -5.21 -14.31
N ALA A 24 10.19 -4.92 -13.28
CA ALA A 24 10.69 -4.62 -11.94
C ALA A 24 11.53 -5.77 -11.36
N VAL A 25 11.08 -7.01 -11.52
CA VAL A 25 11.83 -8.22 -11.09
C VAL A 25 13.15 -8.37 -11.83
N GLU A 26 13.18 -8.11 -13.15
CA GLU A 26 14.41 -8.21 -13.94
C GLU A 26 15.44 -7.14 -13.56
N VAL A 27 14.99 -5.89 -13.36
CA VAL A 27 15.86 -4.82 -12.86
C VAL A 27 16.39 -5.16 -11.45
N CYS A 28 15.53 -5.71 -10.59
CA CYS A 28 15.86 -6.17 -9.25
C CYS A 28 16.92 -7.29 -9.28
N ARG A 29 16.76 -8.28 -10.17
CA ARG A 29 17.73 -9.38 -10.37
C ARG A 29 19.09 -8.87 -10.82
N LYS A 30 19.13 -7.87 -11.71
CA LYS A 30 20.39 -7.23 -12.13
C LYS A 30 21.04 -6.48 -10.97
N ALA A 31 20.24 -5.69 -10.23
CA ALA A 31 20.73 -4.95 -9.06
C ALA A 31 21.24 -5.87 -7.93
N ALA A 32 20.73 -7.10 -7.82
CA ALA A 32 21.20 -8.07 -6.84
C ALA A 32 22.68 -8.49 -7.02
N ARG A 33 23.23 -8.35 -8.24
CA ARG A 33 24.63 -8.69 -8.55
C ARG A 33 25.64 -7.62 -8.14
N GLU A 34 25.14 -6.44 -7.81
CA GLU A 34 25.92 -5.27 -7.40
C GLU A 34 25.67 -5.00 -5.92
N ASN A 35 26.55 -4.24 -5.27
CA ASN A 35 26.39 -3.82 -3.87
C ASN A 35 25.89 -2.38 -3.72
N SER A 36 25.53 -1.72 -4.83
CA SER A 36 25.07 -0.33 -4.79
C SER A 36 23.77 -0.19 -3.97
N PRO A 37 23.52 1.02 -3.43
CA PRO A 37 22.22 1.40 -2.91
C PRO A 37 21.13 1.17 -3.96
N VAL A 38 19.93 0.85 -3.50
CA VAL A 38 18.75 0.72 -4.37
C VAL A 38 17.56 1.38 -3.70
N LEU A 39 16.93 2.31 -4.42
CA LEU A 39 15.67 2.93 -4.04
C LEU A 39 14.48 2.22 -4.71
N PHE A 40 13.58 1.69 -3.88
CA PHE A 40 12.29 1.16 -4.31
C PHE A 40 11.23 2.27 -4.24
N GLN A 41 10.72 2.69 -5.39
CA GLN A 41 9.66 3.70 -5.49
C GLN A 41 8.33 3.06 -5.90
N GLY A 42 7.23 3.55 -5.35
CA GLY A 42 5.88 3.12 -5.71
C GLY A 42 4.93 3.25 -4.54
N GLU A 43 3.63 3.31 -4.81
CA GLU A 43 2.59 3.59 -3.81
C GLU A 43 2.61 2.64 -2.59
N ILE A 44 1.88 3.02 -1.54
CA ILE A 44 1.69 2.15 -0.38
C ILE A 44 1.03 0.84 -0.84
N GLY A 45 1.52 -0.29 -0.32
CA GLY A 45 0.94 -1.61 -0.60
C GLY A 45 1.31 -2.24 -1.94
N VAL A 46 2.21 -1.66 -2.75
CA VAL A 46 2.62 -2.26 -4.04
C VAL A 46 3.56 -3.46 -3.92
N GLY A 47 4.15 -3.70 -2.75
CA GLY A 47 5.09 -4.81 -2.51
C GLY A 47 6.58 -4.42 -2.50
N LYS A 48 6.92 -3.17 -2.13
CA LYS A 48 8.32 -2.71 -2.03
C LYS A 48 9.19 -3.62 -1.17
N LEU A 49 8.74 -3.97 0.03
CA LEU A 49 9.44 -4.89 0.94
C LEU A 49 9.65 -6.28 0.32
N LEU A 50 8.67 -6.80 -0.44
CA LEU A 50 8.78 -8.10 -1.10
C LEU A 50 9.93 -8.10 -2.11
N LEU A 51 10.03 -7.04 -2.92
CA LEU A 51 11.11 -6.90 -3.90
C LEU A 51 12.47 -6.61 -3.25
N ALA A 52 12.52 -5.83 -2.16
CA ALA A 52 13.73 -5.64 -1.38
C ALA A 52 14.25 -6.96 -0.77
N SER A 53 13.34 -7.78 -0.23
CA SER A 53 13.67 -9.12 0.26
C SER A 53 14.12 -10.05 -0.87
N TYR A 54 13.52 -9.95 -2.06
CA TYR A 54 13.93 -10.74 -3.22
C TYR A 54 15.31 -10.34 -3.71
N LEU A 55 15.61 -9.04 -3.75
CA LEU A 55 16.93 -8.51 -4.07
C LEU A 55 18.00 -9.09 -3.14
N HIS A 56 17.75 -9.03 -1.83
CA HIS A 56 18.66 -9.61 -0.84
C HIS A 56 18.86 -11.12 -1.06
N TYR A 57 17.78 -11.86 -1.29
CA TYR A 57 17.81 -13.30 -1.53
C TYR A 57 18.62 -13.67 -2.78
N GLU A 58 18.50 -12.91 -3.87
CA GLU A 58 19.22 -13.16 -5.13
C GLU A 58 20.67 -12.61 -5.14
N SER A 59 21.09 -11.93 -4.08
CA SER A 59 22.42 -11.35 -3.96
C SER A 59 23.45 -12.30 -3.34
N SER A 60 24.72 -11.92 -3.40
CA SER A 60 25.80 -12.61 -2.66
C SER A 60 25.63 -12.58 -1.13
N ARG A 61 24.65 -11.81 -0.63
CA ARG A 61 24.31 -11.67 0.80
C ARG A 61 23.21 -12.61 1.24
N LEU A 62 22.81 -13.58 0.41
CA LEU A 62 21.86 -14.63 0.78
C LEU A 62 22.25 -15.30 2.11
N GLY A 63 21.29 -15.41 3.03
CA GLY A 63 21.47 -16.02 4.34
C GLY A 63 22.19 -15.14 5.37
N LYS A 64 22.58 -13.91 4.99
CA LYS A 64 23.09 -12.88 5.91
C LYS A 64 21.94 -12.11 6.56
N PRO A 65 22.20 -11.31 7.61
CA PRO A 65 21.16 -10.50 8.23
C PRO A 65 20.48 -9.57 7.22
N PHE A 66 19.15 -9.52 7.28
CA PHE A 66 18.34 -8.49 6.64
C PHE A 66 17.58 -7.75 7.74
N LEU A 67 17.83 -6.44 7.88
CA LEU A 67 17.18 -5.58 8.86
C LEU A 67 16.24 -4.61 8.15
N LEU A 68 14.96 -4.63 8.52
CA LEU A 68 13.99 -3.61 8.14
C LEU A 68 13.95 -2.53 9.22
N VAL A 69 14.04 -1.27 8.80
CA VAL A 69 13.82 -0.08 9.63
C VAL A 69 12.69 0.72 9.01
N ASP A 70 11.64 0.99 9.79
CA ASP A 70 10.49 1.77 9.33
C ASP A 70 10.63 3.24 9.73
N CYS A 71 10.71 4.13 8.75
CA CYS A 71 10.97 5.55 8.97
C CYS A 71 9.74 6.34 9.43
N ASP A 72 8.53 5.82 9.22
CA ASP A 72 7.29 6.45 9.71
C ASP A 72 7.10 6.29 11.24
N SER A 73 7.92 5.47 11.90
CA SER A 73 7.91 5.30 13.36
C SER A 73 8.77 6.37 14.03
N GLU A 74 8.16 7.48 14.48
CA GLU A 74 8.88 8.64 15.04
C GLU A 74 9.87 8.29 16.17
N GLU A 75 9.47 7.46 17.14
CA GLU A 75 10.32 7.13 18.29
C GLU A 75 11.46 6.17 17.89
N GLY A 76 11.15 5.16 17.06
CA GLY A 76 12.10 4.13 16.67
C GLY A 76 13.21 4.65 15.75
N ILE A 77 12.88 5.56 14.82
CA ILE A 77 13.88 6.09 13.89
C ILE A 77 14.84 7.08 14.55
N ARG A 78 14.36 7.91 15.47
CA ARG A 78 15.22 8.86 16.21
C ARG A 78 16.26 8.14 17.05
N GLU A 79 15.86 7.06 17.73
CA GLU A 79 16.80 6.21 18.48
C GLU A 79 17.72 5.42 17.54
N PHE A 80 17.21 4.95 16.39
CA PHE A 80 18.05 4.23 15.44
C PHE A 80 19.14 5.12 14.84
N LEU A 81 18.79 6.35 14.47
CA LEU A 81 19.67 7.38 13.89
C LEU A 81 20.41 8.23 14.95
N SER A 82 20.33 7.90 16.25
CA SER A 82 21.15 8.57 17.26
C SER A 82 22.61 8.10 17.17
N SER A 83 23.53 9.07 17.16
CA SER A 83 24.95 8.88 16.80
C SER A 83 25.75 8.02 17.77
N GLU A 84 25.27 7.78 18.98
CA GLU A 84 26.05 7.15 20.05
C GLU A 84 26.33 5.65 19.83
N ASN A 85 25.78 5.03 18.78
CA ASN A 85 25.89 3.57 18.57
C ASN A 85 25.87 3.11 17.10
N PHE A 86 26.28 3.95 16.13
CA PHE A 86 26.24 3.54 14.71
C PHE A 86 27.15 2.35 14.41
N GLU A 87 28.42 2.41 14.79
CA GLU A 87 29.38 1.33 14.54
C GLU A 87 28.97 0.03 15.24
N SER A 88 28.48 0.11 16.48
CA SER A 88 28.05 -1.06 17.24
C SER A 88 26.84 -1.74 16.58
N LYS A 89 25.84 -0.96 16.14
CA LYS A 89 24.68 -1.47 15.39
C LYS A 89 25.08 -2.10 14.05
N LEU A 90 26.00 -1.47 13.31
CA LEU A 90 26.42 -1.92 11.99
C LEU A 90 27.29 -3.19 12.02
N LYS A 91 28.12 -3.38 13.05
CA LYS A 91 28.96 -4.58 13.21
C LYS A 91 28.15 -5.88 13.21
N PHE A 92 26.96 -5.89 13.80
CA PHE A 92 26.07 -7.07 13.78
C PHE A 92 25.43 -7.33 12.41
N LEU A 93 25.43 -6.34 11.52
CA LEU A 93 24.87 -6.40 10.18
C LEU A 93 25.92 -6.57 9.08
N LYS A 94 27.20 -6.70 9.43
CA LYS A 94 28.30 -6.85 8.48
C LYS A 94 28.05 -7.98 7.48
N GLY A 95 28.21 -7.70 6.19
CA GLY A 95 27.87 -8.59 5.08
C GLY A 95 26.37 -8.74 4.82
N GLY A 96 25.52 -8.09 5.62
CA GLY A 96 24.06 -8.12 5.55
C GLY A 96 23.46 -6.96 4.76
N THR A 97 22.18 -6.71 4.97
CA THR A 97 21.41 -5.69 4.27
C THR A 97 20.50 -4.95 5.23
N LEU A 98 20.43 -3.64 5.09
CA LEU A 98 19.54 -2.77 5.85
C LEU A 98 18.59 -2.09 4.86
N TYR A 99 17.29 -2.22 5.11
CA TYR A 99 16.25 -1.60 4.33
C TYR A 99 15.50 -0.54 5.14
N PHE A 100 15.63 0.72 4.74
CA PHE A 100 14.85 1.84 5.29
C PHE A 100 13.58 2.02 4.47
N ARG A 101 12.42 1.82 5.11
CA ARG A 101 11.10 1.94 4.50
C ARG A 101 10.52 3.33 4.78
N GLU A 102 9.95 3.94 3.74
CA GLU A 102 9.27 5.25 3.77
C GLU A 102 10.18 6.42 4.19
N ILE A 103 11.32 6.57 3.50
CA ILE A 103 12.30 7.63 3.79
C ILE A 103 11.75 9.06 3.62
N ALA A 104 10.66 9.21 2.86
CA ALA A 104 9.97 10.49 2.65
C ALA A 104 9.17 10.96 3.88
N GLY A 105 8.92 10.09 4.86
CA GLY A 105 8.28 10.46 6.13
C GLY A 105 9.21 11.22 7.09
N LEU A 106 10.53 11.23 6.81
CA LEU A 106 11.53 11.86 7.66
C LEU A 106 11.59 13.38 7.49
N THR A 107 11.89 14.08 8.58
CA THR A 107 12.27 15.51 8.50
C THR A 107 13.61 15.68 7.79
N LEU A 108 13.89 16.86 7.21
CA LEU A 108 15.19 17.13 6.55
C LEU A 108 16.41 16.86 7.46
N SER A 109 16.28 17.15 8.76
CA SER A 109 17.35 16.87 9.75
C SER A 109 17.58 15.36 9.92
N GLU A 110 16.51 14.57 9.98
CA GLU A 110 16.59 13.11 10.06
C GLU A 110 17.12 12.51 8.74
N GLN A 111 16.72 13.06 7.60
CA GLN A 111 17.22 12.67 6.28
C GLN A 111 18.74 12.89 6.16
N ALA A 112 19.25 14.04 6.61
CA ALA A 112 20.69 14.30 6.64
C ALA A 112 21.45 13.33 7.56
N ARG A 113 20.86 12.94 8.70
CA ARG A 113 21.43 11.90 9.59
C ARG A 113 21.40 10.51 8.95
N LEU A 114 20.29 10.17 8.29
CA LEU A 114 20.15 8.93 7.54
C LEU A 114 21.22 8.82 6.46
N GLN A 115 21.45 9.88 5.70
CA GLN A 115 22.49 9.91 4.68
C GLN A 115 23.88 9.57 5.26
N ARG A 116 24.25 10.21 6.39
CA ARG A 116 25.53 9.90 7.07
C ARG A 116 25.59 8.46 7.56
N PHE A 117 24.49 7.96 8.10
CA PHE A 117 24.38 6.56 8.53
C PHE A 117 24.58 5.60 7.35
N CYS A 118 23.98 5.88 6.20
CA CYS A 118 24.11 5.06 5.00
C CYS A 118 25.58 4.95 4.54
N LEU A 119 26.33 6.06 4.56
CA LEU A 119 27.76 6.05 4.22
C LEU A 119 28.59 5.20 5.20
N LEU A 120 28.28 5.27 6.51
CA LEU A 120 28.93 4.42 7.51
C LEU A 120 28.58 2.95 7.32
N ALA A 121 27.34 2.65 6.97
CA ALA A 121 26.89 1.29 6.69
C ALA A 121 27.68 0.66 5.54
N GLU A 122 27.92 1.40 4.47
CA GLU A 122 28.74 0.94 3.35
C GLU A 122 30.19 0.67 3.73
N ALA A 123 30.79 1.54 4.55
CA ALA A 123 32.15 1.36 5.06
C ALA A 123 32.29 0.07 5.90
N GLU A 124 31.22 -0.34 6.58
CA GLU A 124 31.13 -1.58 7.39
C GLU A 124 30.65 -2.80 6.60
N ASP A 125 30.64 -2.74 5.26
CA ASP A 125 30.15 -3.80 4.37
C ASP A 125 28.68 -4.17 4.66
N VAL A 126 27.83 -3.17 4.88
CA VAL A 126 26.37 -3.33 5.01
C VAL A 126 25.71 -2.69 3.79
N ARG A 127 24.96 -3.49 3.02
CA ARG A 127 24.23 -2.97 1.87
C ARG A 127 23.00 -2.21 2.33
N VAL A 128 22.79 -1.01 1.77
CA VAL A 128 21.62 -0.19 2.06
C VAL A 128 20.59 -0.30 0.94
N LEU A 129 19.32 -0.47 1.33
CA LEU A 129 18.15 -0.38 0.47
C LEU A 129 17.23 0.70 1.04
N LEU A 130 16.54 1.44 0.17
CA LEU A 130 15.68 2.55 0.54
C LEU A 130 14.31 2.35 -0.10
N GLY A 131 13.25 2.81 0.54
CA GLY A 131 11.89 2.73 0.01
C GLY A 131 11.14 4.03 0.19
N SER A 132 10.36 4.44 -0.82
CA SER A 132 9.47 5.61 -0.74
C SER A 132 8.14 5.35 -1.43
N SER A 133 7.05 5.76 -0.79
CA SER A 133 5.71 5.88 -1.40
C SER A 133 5.53 7.16 -2.20
N GLN A 134 6.32 8.18 -1.89
CA GLN A 134 6.30 9.47 -2.58
C GLN A 134 7.37 9.51 -3.67
N ASN A 135 7.11 10.30 -4.72
CA ASN A 135 8.07 10.52 -5.80
C ASN A 135 9.22 11.40 -5.31
N VAL A 136 10.41 10.81 -5.14
CA VAL A 136 11.56 11.54 -4.57
C VAL A 136 12.07 12.65 -5.49
N HIS A 137 11.84 12.59 -6.80
CA HIS A 137 12.21 13.65 -7.74
C HIS A 137 11.31 14.88 -7.55
N LEU A 138 10.02 14.65 -7.29
CA LEU A 138 9.10 15.74 -6.95
C LEU A 138 9.50 16.37 -5.61
N LEU A 139 9.83 15.54 -4.60
CA LEU A 139 10.32 16.04 -3.32
C LEU A 139 11.60 16.86 -3.45
N MET A 140 12.50 16.49 -4.36
CA MET A 140 13.71 17.26 -4.64
C MET A 140 13.39 18.64 -5.24
N TYR A 141 12.45 18.69 -6.18
CA TYR A 141 11.96 19.96 -6.74
C TYR A 141 11.32 20.86 -5.67
N GLU A 142 10.55 20.26 -4.74
CA GLU A 142 9.88 20.94 -3.64
C GLU A 142 10.79 21.27 -2.45
N LYS A 143 12.07 20.87 -2.49
CA LYS A 143 13.03 20.96 -1.37
C LYS A 143 12.55 20.25 -0.09
N ALA A 144 11.74 19.20 -0.26
CA ALA A 144 11.22 18.34 0.80
C ALA A 144 12.07 17.09 1.03
N ILE A 145 13.14 16.90 0.24
CA ILE A 145 14.18 15.90 0.48
C ILE A 145 15.56 16.57 0.53
N ASP A 146 16.42 16.09 1.43
CA ASP A 146 17.81 16.48 1.55
C ASP A 146 18.57 16.10 0.27
N ALA A 147 19.37 17.04 -0.26
CA ALA A 147 20.03 16.90 -1.55
C ALA A 147 21.06 15.75 -1.54
N GLU A 148 21.80 15.58 -0.45
CA GLU A 148 22.79 14.52 -0.32
C GLU A 148 22.11 13.15 -0.23
N LEU A 149 21.00 13.05 0.52
CA LEU A 149 20.20 11.82 0.57
C LEU A 149 19.59 11.50 -0.80
N TYR A 150 19.08 12.49 -1.53
CA TYR A 150 18.54 12.31 -2.88
C TYR A 150 19.59 11.73 -3.84
N HIS A 151 20.77 12.34 -3.90
CA HIS A 151 21.85 11.86 -4.77
C HIS A 151 22.35 10.47 -4.37
N TYR A 152 22.41 10.18 -3.07
CA TYR A 152 22.72 8.85 -2.57
C TYR A 152 21.68 7.81 -2.98
N ALA A 153 20.39 8.11 -2.78
CA ALA A 153 19.28 7.18 -2.99
C ALA A 153 19.04 6.85 -4.48
N THR A 154 19.22 7.83 -5.36
CA THR A 154 18.86 7.74 -6.79
C THR A 154 19.95 7.10 -7.67
N GLN A 155 21.03 6.56 -7.08
CA GLN A 155 22.05 5.82 -7.84
C GLN A 155 21.47 4.63 -8.60
N ARG A 156 20.48 3.95 -8.00
CA ARG A 156 19.75 2.86 -8.65
C ARG A 156 18.31 2.86 -8.19
N GLU A 157 17.40 2.87 -9.14
CA GLU A 157 15.97 2.98 -8.84
C GLU A 157 15.18 1.81 -9.41
N ILE A 158 14.22 1.34 -8.62
CA ILE A 158 13.27 0.31 -9.01
C ILE A 158 11.87 0.85 -8.72
N TYR A 159 11.18 1.23 -9.79
CA TYR A 159 9.78 1.61 -9.72
C TYR A 159 8.87 0.37 -9.73
N ILE A 160 7.86 0.37 -8.88
CA ILE A 160 6.84 -0.67 -8.80
C ILE A 160 5.49 -0.03 -9.09
N ALA A 161 4.93 -0.41 -10.24
CA ALA A 161 3.66 0.12 -10.70
C ALA A 161 2.51 -0.21 -9.73
N PRO A 162 1.57 0.73 -9.51
CA PRO A 162 0.36 0.46 -8.75
C PRO A 162 -0.50 -0.60 -9.44
N LEU A 163 -1.29 -1.34 -8.65
CA LEU A 163 -2.08 -2.48 -9.09
C LEU A 163 -3.03 -2.14 -10.24
N ARG A 164 -3.58 -0.93 -10.28
CA ARG A 164 -4.43 -0.43 -11.39
C ARG A 164 -3.74 -0.35 -12.75
N GLN A 165 -2.41 -0.27 -12.80
CA GLN A 165 -1.61 -0.29 -14.03
C GLN A 165 -1.24 -1.71 -14.45
N ARG A 166 -1.27 -2.67 -13.52
CA ARG A 166 -0.93 -4.08 -13.75
C ARG A 166 -2.13 -4.99 -13.49
N ARG A 167 -3.25 -4.72 -14.16
CA ARG A 167 -4.54 -5.39 -13.92
C ARG A 167 -4.49 -6.90 -14.10
N ASP A 168 -3.65 -7.40 -15.00
CA ASP A 168 -3.44 -8.83 -15.23
C ASP A 168 -2.99 -9.56 -13.95
N ASP A 169 -2.27 -8.86 -13.05
CA ASP A 169 -1.79 -9.42 -11.80
C ASP A 169 -2.92 -9.63 -10.78
N ILE A 170 -4.07 -8.96 -10.92
CA ILE A 170 -5.15 -8.98 -9.92
C ILE A 170 -5.68 -10.41 -9.76
N MET A 171 -5.91 -11.13 -10.86
CA MET A 171 -6.42 -12.51 -10.80
C MET A 171 -5.36 -13.50 -10.33
N ASP A 172 -4.10 -13.33 -10.76
CA ASP A 172 -2.97 -14.15 -10.28
C ASP A 172 -2.81 -14.02 -8.76
N LEU A 173 -2.82 -12.79 -8.25
CA LEU A 173 -2.74 -12.47 -6.82
C LEU A 173 -3.96 -13.01 -6.07
N THR A 174 -5.16 -12.89 -6.65
CA THR A 174 -6.40 -13.40 -6.05
C THR A 174 -6.33 -14.90 -5.84
N GLY A 175 -5.98 -15.67 -6.87
CA GLY A 175 -5.83 -17.12 -6.77
C GLY A 175 -4.76 -17.52 -5.75
N TYR A 176 -3.62 -16.81 -5.75
CA TYR A 176 -2.55 -17.02 -4.78
C TYR A 176 -3.02 -16.80 -3.33
N PHE A 177 -3.70 -15.69 -3.05
CA PHE A 177 -4.16 -15.37 -1.71
C PHE A 177 -5.27 -16.31 -1.24
N ILE A 178 -6.23 -16.69 -2.10
CA ILE A 178 -7.28 -17.66 -1.75
C ILE A 178 -6.64 -18.98 -1.30
N LYS A 179 -5.67 -19.50 -2.07
CA LYS A 179 -4.97 -20.75 -1.73
C LYS A 179 -4.29 -20.67 -0.36
N ARG A 180 -3.59 -19.57 -0.08
CA ARG A 180 -2.87 -19.36 1.18
C ARG A 180 -3.82 -19.15 2.37
N LEU A 181 -4.91 -18.40 2.15
CA LEU A 181 -5.91 -18.12 3.18
C LEU A 181 -6.75 -19.37 3.50
N ASN A 182 -7.04 -20.25 2.54
CA ASN A 182 -7.71 -21.52 2.81
C ASN A 182 -6.90 -22.38 3.80
N GLN A 183 -5.58 -22.47 3.61
CA GLN A 183 -4.69 -23.20 4.53
C GLN A 183 -4.72 -22.58 5.94
N ARG A 184 -4.68 -21.25 6.03
CA ARG A 184 -4.66 -20.52 7.30
C ARG A 184 -6.00 -20.54 8.04
N LEU A 185 -7.10 -20.34 7.32
CA LEU A 185 -8.45 -20.21 7.86
C LEU A 185 -9.21 -21.56 7.90
N ARG A 186 -8.60 -22.64 7.40
CA ARG A 186 -9.20 -23.98 7.26
C ARG A 186 -10.55 -23.94 6.50
N LYS A 187 -10.56 -23.22 5.37
CA LYS A 187 -11.71 -23.12 4.46
C LYS A 187 -11.43 -23.82 3.13
N GLY A 188 -12.49 -24.06 2.35
CA GLY A 188 -12.46 -24.69 1.02
C GLY A 188 -12.96 -23.76 -0.09
N VAL A 189 -12.60 -22.48 -0.06
CA VAL A 189 -13.01 -21.51 -1.08
C VAL A 189 -12.27 -21.81 -2.39
N GLN A 190 -13.01 -22.01 -3.47
CA GLN A 190 -12.46 -22.38 -4.78
C GLN A 190 -12.08 -21.15 -5.63
N GLY A 191 -12.77 -20.03 -5.45
CA GLY A 191 -12.54 -18.83 -6.26
C GLY A 191 -13.56 -17.72 -6.03
N LEU A 192 -13.58 -16.78 -6.95
CA LEU A 192 -14.59 -15.72 -7.04
C LEU A 192 -15.75 -16.20 -7.93
N THR A 193 -16.95 -15.63 -7.77
CA THR A 193 -17.98 -15.74 -8.80
C THR A 193 -17.68 -14.77 -9.96
N PRO A 194 -18.21 -14.97 -11.19
CA PRO A 194 -17.97 -14.05 -12.30
C PRO A 194 -18.28 -12.58 -11.98
N GLN A 195 -19.37 -12.34 -11.24
CA GLN A 195 -19.75 -10.98 -10.81
C GLN A 195 -18.79 -10.38 -9.78
N ALA A 196 -18.10 -11.22 -9.00
CA ALA A 196 -17.06 -10.77 -8.08
C ALA A 196 -15.76 -10.46 -8.84
N GLU A 197 -15.39 -11.26 -9.84
CA GLU A 197 -14.22 -11.01 -10.69
C GLU A 197 -14.32 -9.66 -11.40
N GLU A 198 -15.48 -9.33 -11.98
CA GLU A 198 -15.73 -8.03 -12.61
C GLU A 198 -15.48 -6.86 -11.65
N VAL A 199 -15.88 -7.00 -10.38
CA VAL A 199 -15.63 -5.97 -9.34
C VAL A 199 -14.14 -5.87 -9.04
N PHE A 200 -13.42 -6.99 -8.91
CA PHE A 200 -11.98 -6.97 -8.66
C PHE A 200 -11.19 -6.32 -9.79
N LEU A 201 -11.58 -6.59 -11.04
CA LEU A 201 -10.90 -6.05 -12.22
C LEU A 201 -11.21 -4.57 -12.47
N SER A 202 -12.38 -4.10 -12.03
CA SER A 202 -12.81 -2.70 -12.22
C SER A 202 -12.40 -1.77 -11.07
N TYR A 203 -12.20 -2.30 -9.86
CA TYR A 203 -11.81 -1.51 -8.70
C TYR A 203 -10.36 -0.98 -8.82
N PRO A 204 -10.09 0.29 -8.49
CA PRO A 204 -8.78 0.90 -8.68
C PRO A 204 -7.71 0.47 -7.66
N TRP A 205 -8.08 -0.19 -6.57
CA TRP A 205 -7.15 -0.67 -5.53
C TRP A 205 -6.17 0.41 -5.04
N PRO A 206 -6.64 1.52 -4.41
CA PRO A 206 -5.78 2.58 -3.90
C PRO A 206 -4.74 2.10 -2.86
N GLY A 207 -5.05 1.05 -2.09
CA GLY A 207 -4.09 0.38 -1.19
C GLY A 207 -3.38 -0.81 -1.83
N ASN A 208 -3.47 -0.94 -3.14
CA ASN A 208 -2.74 -1.89 -3.98
C ASN A 208 -2.90 -3.36 -3.53
N VAL A 209 -1.80 -4.12 -3.50
CA VAL A 209 -1.80 -5.56 -3.19
C VAL A 209 -2.17 -5.80 -1.72
N GLU A 210 -1.83 -4.86 -0.85
CA GLU A 210 -2.15 -4.96 0.57
C GLU A 210 -3.65 -4.82 0.83
N GLU A 211 -4.31 -3.87 0.17
CA GLU A 211 -5.78 -3.75 0.19
C GLU A 211 -6.44 -4.99 -0.41
N LEU A 212 -6.00 -5.44 -1.60
CA LEU A 212 -6.52 -6.66 -2.24
C LEU A 212 -6.50 -7.86 -1.27
N ARG A 213 -5.37 -8.05 -0.58
CA ARG A 213 -5.19 -9.12 0.40
C ARG A 213 -6.14 -8.97 1.58
N GLN A 214 -6.31 -7.75 2.11
CA GLN A 214 -7.21 -7.47 3.23
C GLN A 214 -8.67 -7.69 2.85
N SER A 215 -9.10 -7.20 1.68
CA SER A 215 -10.46 -7.40 1.17
C SER A 215 -10.76 -8.89 0.95
N LEU A 216 -9.85 -9.65 0.34
CA LEU A 216 -9.99 -11.10 0.20
C LEU A 216 -10.07 -11.81 1.55
N THR A 217 -9.25 -11.41 2.51
CA THR A 217 -9.27 -11.99 3.86
C THR A 217 -10.65 -11.78 4.52
N ARG A 218 -11.19 -10.56 4.47
CA ARG A 218 -12.52 -10.23 5.00
C ARG A 218 -13.62 -10.99 4.26
N ALA A 219 -13.60 -10.99 2.93
CA ALA A 219 -14.59 -11.70 2.12
C ALA A 219 -14.58 -13.20 2.43
N MET A 220 -13.39 -13.81 2.58
CA MET A 220 -13.26 -15.21 2.97
C MET A 220 -13.77 -15.49 4.37
N LEU A 221 -13.63 -14.58 5.34
CA LEU A 221 -14.18 -14.76 6.69
C LEU A 221 -15.72 -14.80 6.67
N LEU A 222 -16.34 -13.92 5.89
CA LEU A 222 -17.80 -13.80 5.73
C LEU A 222 -18.41 -14.91 4.86
N THR A 223 -17.63 -15.50 3.96
CA THR A 223 -18.11 -16.54 3.05
C THR A 223 -18.28 -17.88 3.78
N ALA A 224 -19.51 -18.41 3.79
CA ALA A 224 -19.81 -19.77 4.21
C ALA A 224 -19.84 -20.78 3.03
N GLU A 225 -19.76 -20.28 1.80
CA GLU A 225 -19.88 -21.03 0.55
C GLU A 225 -18.51 -21.39 -0.06
N SER A 226 -18.52 -22.16 -1.16
CA SER A 226 -17.30 -22.48 -1.92
C SER A 226 -16.81 -21.33 -2.79
N PHE A 227 -17.61 -20.29 -3.07
CA PHE A 227 -17.22 -19.16 -3.91
C PHE A 227 -17.49 -17.82 -3.24
N ILE A 228 -16.59 -16.86 -3.44
CA ILE A 228 -16.77 -15.48 -2.95
C ILE A 228 -17.61 -14.73 -3.99
N GLY A 229 -18.88 -14.50 -3.68
CA GLY A 229 -19.76 -13.66 -4.48
C GLY A 229 -19.61 -12.15 -4.21
N ARG A 230 -20.22 -11.34 -5.09
CA ARG A 230 -20.20 -9.86 -5.03
C ARG A 230 -20.64 -9.28 -3.68
N ARG A 231 -21.60 -9.91 -2.99
CA ARG A 231 -22.12 -9.44 -1.69
C ARG A 231 -21.05 -9.41 -0.59
N HIS A 232 -20.15 -10.39 -0.59
CA HIS A 232 -19.05 -10.46 0.38
C HIS A 232 -18.00 -9.38 0.11
N LEU A 233 -18.01 -8.78 -1.10
CA LEU A 233 -17.11 -7.70 -1.49
C LEU A 233 -17.61 -6.35 -1.06
N ALA A 234 -18.89 -6.07 -1.26
CA ALA A 234 -19.54 -4.85 -0.79
C ALA A 234 -19.30 -4.59 0.70
N GLU A 235 -19.21 -5.65 1.50
CA GLU A 235 -18.89 -5.62 2.93
C GLU A 235 -17.37 -5.57 3.23
N SER A 236 -16.51 -5.94 2.28
CA SER A 236 -15.05 -6.03 2.44
C SER A 236 -14.22 -4.87 1.85
N THR A 237 -14.68 -4.26 0.75
CA THR A 237 -14.07 -3.12 0.05
C THR A 237 -14.73 -1.80 0.41
N GLY A 238 -15.67 -1.82 1.37
CA GLY A 238 -16.42 -0.64 1.76
C GLY A 238 -17.37 -0.11 0.69
N GLN A 239 -17.49 -0.75 -0.48
CA GLN A 239 -18.30 -0.21 -1.59
C GLN A 239 -19.83 -0.38 -1.48
N ALA A 240 -20.35 -0.70 -0.30
CA ALA A 240 -21.75 -0.41 0.04
C ALA A 240 -21.93 0.56 1.22
N GLY A 241 -20.86 1.11 1.83
CA GLY A 241 -20.98 1.90 3.05
C GLY A 241 -19.84 2.85 3.47
N ASP A 242 -18.69 2.89 2.79
CA ASP A 242 -17.48 3.60 3.28
C ASP A 242 -17.30 5.06 2.80
N PHE A 243 -18.38 5.73 2.40
CA PHE A 243 -18.36 7.20 2.44
C PHE A 243 -18.37 7.76 3.87
N LEU A 244 -18.57 6.93 4.91
CA LEU A 244 -18.98 7.40 6.23
C LEU A 244 -18.08 6.99 7.42
N GLN A 245 -17.00 6.24 7.25
CA GLN A 245 -16.22 5.76 8.41
C GLN A 245 -14.75 6.17 8.48
N ASN A 246 -14.25 6.99 7.54
CA ASN A 246 -13.05 7.78 7.77
C ASN A 246 -13.16 9.10 6.99
N PRO A 247 -13.46 10.24 7.66
CA PRO A 247 -13.49 11.51 6.97
C PRO A 247 -12.04 11.98 6.79
N ASP A 248 -11.45 11.69 5.63
CA ASP A 248 -10.71 12.79 5.02
C ASP A 248 -11.71 13.95 4.91
N VAL A 249 -11.34 15.12 5.41
CA VAL A 249 -12.21 16.30 5.46
C VAL A 249 -12.74 16.57 4.05
N MET A 250 -14.00 16.20 3.80
CA MET A 250 -14.67 16.46 2.54
C MET A 250 -15.55 17.72 2.70
N PRO A 251 -15.63 18.58 1.68
CA PRO A 251 -16.51 19.74 1.72
C PRO A 251 -17.95 19.32 2.03
N LEU A 252 -18.58 20.01 2.99
CA LEU A 252 -19.94 19.67 3.48
C LEU A 252 -20.95 19.56 2.33
N ASP A 253 -20.85 20.44 1.34
CA ASP A 253 -21.70 20.44 0.14
C ASP A 253 -21.61 19.12 -0.65
N ARG A 254 -20.41 18.51 -0.75
CA ARG A 254 -20.19 17.26 -1.47
C ARG A 254 -20.79 16.07 -0.70
N MET A 255 -20.66 16.08 0.62
CA MET A 255 -21.28 15.06 1.48
C MET A 255 -22.80 15.11 1.40
N GLU A 256 -23.37 16.33 1.45
CA GLU A 256 -24.81 16.54 1.32
C GLU A 256 -25.36 16.07 -0.05
N GLU A 257 -24.65 16.35 -1.15
CA GLU A 257 -25.04 15.90 -2.49
C GLU A 257 -25.11 14.36 -2.58
N LEU A 258 -24.10 13.67 -2.04
CA LEU A 258 -24.03 12.21 -2.07
C LEU A 258 -25.17 11.57 -1.28
N LEU A 259 -25.48 12.11 -0.09
CA LEU A 259 -26.58 11.64 0.74
C LEU A 259 -27.93 11.85 0.05
N LEU A 260 -28.12 12.98 -0.64
CA LEU A 260 -29.34 13.25 -1.42
C LEU A 260 -29.49 12.29 -2.60
N ARG A 261 -28.41 12.02 -3.35
CA ARG A 261 -28.40 11.04 -4.46
C ARG A 261 -28.76 9.64 -3.97
N SER A 262 -28.15 9.23 -2.87
CA SER A 262 -28.38 7.91 -2.26
C SER A 262 -29.83 7.76 -1.79
N ALA A 263 -30.37 8.76 -1.09
CA ALA A 263 -31.75 8.73 -0.61
C ALA A 263 -32.76 8.72 -1.77
N LEU A 264 -32.55 9.52 -2.82
CA LEU A 264 -33.45 9.53 -3.99
C LEU A 264 -33.35 8.26 -4.84
N SER A 265 -32.16 7.68 -4.98
CA SER A 265 -31.98 6.39 -5.65
C SER A 265 -32.69 5.26 -4.90
N ARG A 266 -32.61 5.27 -3.56
CA ARG A 266 -33.20 4.24 -2.70
C ARG A 266 -34.72 4.33 -2.57
N TYR A 267 -35.26 5.55 -2.46
CA TYR A 267 -36.69 5.76 -2.18
C TYR A 267 -37.50 6.26 -3.39
N GLY A 268 -36.83 6.61 -4.49
CA GLY A 268 -37.44 7.11 -5.71
C GLY A 268 -37.74 8.61 -5.71
N THR A 269 -38.03 9.15 -6.90
CA THR A 269 -38.25 10.58 -7.15
C THR A 269 -39.72 11.01 -7.11
N THR A 270 -40.63 10.09 -6.81
CA THR A 270 -42.06 10.37 -6.62
C THR A 270 -42.30 11.21 -5.36
N LEU A 271 -43.48 11.82 -5.22
CA LEU A 271 -43.82 12.60 -4.02
C LEU A 271 -43.68 11.78 -2.73
N GLU A 272 -44.14 10.52 -2.76
CA GLU A 272 -44.07 9.62 -1.62
C GLU A 272 -42.63 9.11 -1.38
N GLY A 273 -41.87 8.89 -2.44
CA GLY A 273 -40.44 8.58 -2.38
C GLY A 273 -39.63 9.71 -1.74
N LYS A 274 -39.87 10.95 -2.15
CA LYS A 274 -39.24 12.16 -1.58
C LYS A 274 -39.62 12.39 -0.12
N LYS A 275 -40.86 12.10 0.29
CA LYS A 275 -41.28 12.13 1.71
C LYS A 275 -40.55 11.07 2.55
N ARG A 276 -40.26 9.90 1.99
CA ARG A 276 -39.47 8.85 2.66
C ARG A 276 -37.99 9.21 2.71
N ALA A 277 -37.44 9.75 1.62
CA ALA A 277 -36.06 10.24 1.55
C ALA A 277 -35.80 11.37 2.56
N ALA A 278 -36.71 12.36 2.66
CA ALA A 278 -36.59 13.46 3.62
C ALA A 278 -36.61 12.97 5.08
N ARG A 279 -37.51 12.02 5.40
CA ARG A 279 -37.56 11.37 6.71
C ARG A 279 -36.28 10.58 7.02
N ALA A 280 -35.77 9.82 6.05
CA ALA A 280 -34.54 9.05 6.21
C ALA A 280 -33.29 9.93 6.42
N LEU A 281 -33.27 11.11 5.81
CA LEU A 281 -32.22 12.12 5.96
C LEU A 281 -32.43 13.06 7.16
N ASN A 282 -33.52 12.88 7.91
CA ASN A 282 -33.91 13.72 9.04
C ASN A 282 -34.00 15.24 8.72
N ILE A 283 -34.55 15.58 7.55
CA ILE A 283 -34.78 16.95 7.11
C ILE A 283 -36.22 17.18 6.67
N SER A 284 -36.67 18.44 6.65
CA SER A 284 -38.00 18.76 6.13
C SER A 284 -38.10 18.48 4.62
N LEU A 285 -39.31 18.18 4.13
CA LEU A 285 -39.55 17.98 2.70
C LEU A 285 -39.17 19.24 1.89
N ALA A 286 -39.43 20.44 2.41
CA ALA A 286 -39.04 21.70 1.79
C ALA A 286 -37.51 21.84 1.69
N THR A 287 -36.78 21.45 2.73
CA THR A 287 -35.30 21.43 2.74
C THR A 287 -34.75 20.46 1.69
N LEU A 288 -35.37 19.29 1.54
CA LEU A 288 -34.99 18.32 0.50
C LEU A 288 -35.18 18.92 -0.90
N TYR A 289 -36.31 19.55 -1.20
CA TYR A 289 -36.54 20.20 -2.51
C TYR A 289 -35.51 21.31 -2.81
N ASN A 290 -35.23 22.16 -1.83
CA ASN A 290 -34.27 23.24 -1.99
C ASN A 290 -32.85 22.71 -2.26
N LYS A 291 -32.42 21.67 -1.54
CA LYS A 291 -31.11 21.06 -1.74
C LYS A 291 -31.02 20.27 -3.06
N VAL A 292 -32.08 19.55 -3.46
CA VAL A 292 -32.13 18.86 -4.77
C VAL A 292 -32.00 19.84 -5.94
N LYS A 293 -32.63 21.01 -5.83
CA LYS A 293 -32.50 22.10 -6.82
C LYS A 293 -31.09 22.72 -6.79
N ARG A 294 -30.53 22.96 -5.61
CA ARG A 294 -29.18 23.54 -5.42
C ARG A 294 -28.07 22.66 -6.00
N TYR A 295 -28.16 21.35 -5.82
CA TYR A 295 -27.14 20.39 -6.28
C TYR A 295 -27.50 19.67 -7.60
N ASN A 296 -28.60 20.08 -8.25
CA ASN A 296 -29.06 19.55 -9.55
C ASN A 296 -29.17 18.01 -9.60
N VAL A 297 -29.78 17.43 -8.57
CA VAL A 297 -29.72 15.97 -8.28
C VAL A 297 -30.85 15.17 -8.94
N SER A 298 -31.68 15.81 -9.75
CA SER A 298 -32.82 15.17 -10.42
C SER A 298 -32.52 14.91 -11.91
N LYS A 299 -31.80 13.82 -12.18
CA LYS A 299 -31.86 13.05 -13.42
C LYS A 299 -31.86 11.57 -13.07
#